data_AF-A0A7I7ZRA1-F1
#
_entry.id   AF-A0A7I7ZRA1-F1
#
_cell.length_a   1.000
_cell.length_b   1.000
_cell.length_c   1.000
_cell.angle_alpha   90.00
_cell.angle_beta   90.00
_cell.angle_gamma   90.00
#
_symmetry.space_group_name_H-M   'P 1'
#
loop_
_entity.id
_entity.type
_entity.pdbx_description
1 polymer ?
#
loop_
_entity_poly.entity_id
_entity_poly.type
_entity_poly.pdbx_seq_one_letter_code
_entity_poly.pdbx_strand_id
1 'polypeptide(L)'
;MTAASVRRRSAAAAALVAAGAIAGALGAASPANAGVNRYLAIAFSPATGQWGYTQSLLDANQAKFDAVGYCLNKGGTDCRVVVWGDNECAALATSPNPFNHSLMWGTGVAQTQKEAETKARLSTSFNATVVLSFCSLGTEH
;
A
#
# COMPACT_ATOMS: atom_id res chain seq x y z
N MET A 1 39.20 3.86 -26.08
CA MET A 1 38.56 4.90 -25.22
C MET A 1 38.21 4.25 -23.90
N THR A 2 38.99 4.47 -22.84
CA THR A 2 38.68 3.89 -21.51
C THR A 2 39.44 4.60 -20.39
N ALA A 3 38.80 4.55 -19.23
CA ALA A 3 39.28 4.73 -17.86
C ALA A 3 38.94 6.12 -17.27
N ALA A 4 37.89 6.23 -16.44
CA ALA A 4 37.79 5.80 -15.02
C ALA A 4 38.29 6.92 -14.09
N SER A 5 37.82 7.18 -12.87
CA SER A 5 36.67 6.84 -12.05
C SER A 5 36.91 7.56 -10.69
N VAL A 6 35.88 7.85 -9.88
CA VAL A 6 35.94 8.00 -8.39
C VAL A 6 36.57 9.35 -7.90
N ARG A 7 36.16 10.07 -6.82
CA ARG A 7 35.68 9.76 -5.46
C ARG A 7 35.03 11.02 -4.83
N ARG A 8 34.05 10.84 -3.92
CA ARG A 8 33.53 11.88 -3.01
C ARG A 8 34.58 12.27 -1.95
N ARG A 9 34.66 13.56 -1.59
CA ARG A 9 35.22 14.07 -0.32
C ARG A 9 34.45 15.30 0.15
N SER A 10 34.06 15.29 1.43
CA SER A 10 33.44 16.38 2.18
C SER A 10 34.50 17.22 2.91
N ALA A 11 34.28 18.53 3.07
CA ALA A 11 34.70 19.45 4.16
C ALA A 11 34.69 20.91 3.61
N ALA A 12 33.81 21.80 4.09
CA ALA A 12 34.06 22.85 5.10
C ALA A 12 35.12 23.91 4.64
N ALA A 13 34.99 25.23 4.75
CA ALA A 13 34.23 26.10 5.64
C ALA A 13 34.25 27.55 5.08
N ALA A 14 33.35 28.42 5.55
CA ALA A 14 33.60 29.86 5.67
C ALA A 14 32.80 30.43 6.85
N ALA A 15 33.44 31.28 7.65
CA ALA A 15 33.11 31.60 9.04
C ALA A 15 32.38 32.95 9.23
N LEU A 16 31.54 33.01 10.30
CA LEU A 16 31.28 34.07 11.31
C LEU A 16 31.16 35.55 10.84
N VAL A 17 30.18 36.39 11.24
CA VAL A 17 29.82 36.86 12.59
C VAL A 17 28.48 37.65 12.52
N ALA A 18 27.55 37.45 13.47
CA ALA A 18 26.73 38.52 14.09
C ALA A 18 25.94 37.97 15.29
N ALA A 19 26.18 38.55 16.47
CA ALA A 19 25.45 38.29 17.70
C ALA A 19 24.10 39.02 17.70
N GLY A 20 23.03 38.37 18.16
CA GLY A 20 21.76 39.03 18.47
C GLY A 20 20.55 38.11 18.37
N ALA A 21 19.83 37.95 19.49
CA ALA A 21 18.54 37.28 19.66
C ALA A 21 18.50 35.74 19.52
N ILE A 22 18.84 35.04 20.61
CA ILE A 22 18.21 33.76 20.98
C ILE A 22 16.75 34.02 21.37
N ALA A 23 15.90 34.36 20.41
CA ALA A 23 14.45 34.23 20.55
C ALA A 23 14.06 32.92 19.86
N GLY A 24 13.45 32.02 20.63
CA GLY A 24 13.31 30.61 20.30
C GLY A 24 12.76 30.35 18.91
N ALA A 25 13.62 29.86 18.02
CA ALA A 25 13.20 28.99 16.93
C ALA A 25 12.98 27.57 17.50
N LEU A 26 12.10 27.46 18.51
CA LEU A 26 11.26 26.27 18.60
C LEU A 26 10.35 26.40 17.39
N GLY A 27 10.82 25.92 16.23
CA GLY A 27 9.96 25.78 15.07
C GLY A 27 8.69 25.13 15.57
N ALA A 28 7.55 25.78 15.32
CA ALA A 28 6.26 25.20 15.61
C ALA A 28 6.32 23.79 15.04
N ALA A 29 6.41 22.78 15.91
CA ALA A 29 6.16 21.43 15.50
C ALA A 29 4.73 21.53 14.97
N SER A 30 4.59 21.53 13.64
CA SER A 30 3.29 21.39 13.00
C SER A 30 2.57 20.32 13.81
N PRO A 31 1.34 20.56 14.28
CA PRO A 31 0.65 19.54 15.04
C PRO A 31 0.76 18.29 14.20
N ALA A 32 1.47 17.30 14.73
CA ALA A 32 1.38 15.94 14.24
C ALA A 32 -0.08 15.61 14.56
N ASN A 33 -0.97 16.00 13.65
CA ASN A 33 -2.27 15.39 13.56
C ASN A 33 -1.89 13.93 13.40
N ALA A 34 -2.00 13.18 14.50
CA ALA A 34 -2.07 11.75 14.45
C ALA A 34 -3.31 11.49 13.59
N GLY A 35 -3.11 11.53 12.27
CA GLY A 35 -4.15 11.38 11.28
C GLY A 35 -4.83 10.08 11.65
N VAL A 36 -6.15 10.12 11.82
CA VAL A 36 -6.89 8.93 12.20
C VAL A 36 -6.65 7.89 11.11
N ASN A 37 -5.84 6.86 11.42
CA ASN A 37 -5.49 5.84 10.44
C ASN A 37 -6.77 5.17 9.94
N ARG A 38 -6.94 5.22 8.62
CA ARG A 38 -8.02 4.52 7.94
C ARG A 38 -7.46 3.27 7.32
N TYR A 39 -7.88 2.15 7.87
CA TYR A 39 -7.46 0.83 7.43
C TYR A 39 -8.35 0.32 6.32
N LEU A 40 -7.72 -0.40 5.41
CA LEU A 40 -8.35 -1.24 4.41
C LEU A 40 -7.84 -2.67 4.54
N ALA A 41 -8.63 -3.62 4.04
CA ALA A 41 -8.18 -4.98 3.83
C ALA A 41 -8.94 -5.61 2.66
N ILE A 42 -8.30 -6.58 2.01
CA ILE A 42 -8.88 -7.44 0.98
C ILE A 42 -8.61 -8.88 1.39
N ALA A 43 -9.66 -9.69 1.38
CA ALA A 43 -9.59 -11.13 1.51
C ALA A 43 -9.98 -11.81 0.20
N PHE A 44 -9.33 -12.93 -0.11
CA PHE A 44 -9.53 -13.68 -1.34
C PHE A 44 -9.55 -15.19 -1.06
N SER A 45 -10.41 -15.90 -1.77
CA SER A 45 -10.56 -17.37 -1.76
C SER A 45 -10.15 -17.92 -3.13
N PRO A 46 -8.89 -18.33 -3.33
CA PRO A 46 -8.42 -18.92 -4.59
C PRO A 46 -9.18 -20.17 -5.03
N ALA A 47 -9.79 -20.93 -4.10
CA ALA A 47 -10.58 -22.11 -4.47
C ALA A 47 -11.88 -21.74 -5.22
N THR A 48 -12.43 -20.56 -4.96
CA THR A 48 -13.73 -20.14 -5.50
C THR A 48 -13.68 -18.87 -6.35
N GLY A 49 -12.57 -18.13 -6.28
CA GLY A 49 -12.42 -16.80 -6.87
C GLY A 49 -13.16 -15.69 -6.14
N GLN A 50 -13.81 -15.97 -5.01
CA GLN A 50 -14.53 -14.97 -4.25
C GLN A 50 -13.58 -14.06 -3.46
N TRP A 51 -13.98 -12.81 -3.29
CA TRP A 51 -13.25 -11.81 -2.52
C TRP A 51 -14.16 -10.91 -1.70
N GLY A 52 -13.64 -10.48 -0.55
CA GLY A 52 -14.25 -9.52 0.36
C GLY A 52 -13.29 -8.39 0.64
N TYR A 53 -13.80 -7.22 0.99
CA TYR A 53 -12.95 -6.07 1.30
C TYR A 53 -13.60 -5.15 2.32
N THR A 54 -12.77 -4.34 2.94
CA THR A 54 -13.16 -3.28 3.86
C THR A 54 -12.41 -2.01 3.54
N GLN A 55 -13.06 -0.87 3.79
CA GLN A 55 -12.51 0.45 3.56
C GLN A 55 -12.80 1.37 4.75
N SER A 56 -11.91 2.32 5.00
CA SER A 56 -12.10 3.42 5.95
C SER A 56 -12.33 3.01 7.42
N LEU A 57 -11.89 1.83 7.84
CA LEU A 57 -12.06 1.37 9.23
C LEU A 57 -11.00 1.97 10.15
N LEU A 58 -11.37 2.16 11.42
CA LEU A 58 -10.50 2.72 12.45
C LEU A 58 -9.57 1.68 13.09
N ASP A 59 -9.89 0.40 12.92
CA ASP A 59 -9.16 -0.71 13.52
C ASP A 59 -8.72 -1.71 12.43
N ALA A 60 -7.42 -2.01 12.43
CA ALA A 60 -6.80 -2.88 11.44
C ALA A 60 -7.24 -4.35 11.57
N ASN A 61 -7.50 -4.82 12.79
CA ASN A 61 -7.92 -6.20 13.02
C ASN A 61 -9.36 -6.37 12.57
N GLN A 62 -10.24 -5.42 12.91
CA GLN A 62 -11.61 -5.38 12.44
C GLN A 62 -11.65 -5.37 10.91
N ALA A 63 -10.82 -4.55 10.25
CA ALA A 63 -10.75 -4.52 8.79
C ALA A 63 -10.41 -5.88 8.18
N LYS A 64 -9.47 -6.61 8.77
CA LYS A 64 -9.07 -7.95 8.35
C LYS A 64 -10.19 -8.97 8.57
N PHE A 65 -10.79 -9.00 9.75
CA PHE A 65 -11.87 -9.93 10.09
C PHE A 65 -13.11 -9.72 9.23
N ASP A 66 -13.53 -8.47 9.04
CA ASP A 66 -14.68 -8.13 8.22
C ASP A 66 -14.43 -8.44 6.74
N ALA A 67 -13.22 -8.18 6.22
CA ALA A 67 -12.89 -8.55 4.84
C ALA A 67 -13.01 -10.06 4.62
N VAL A 68 -12.54 -10.88 5.56
CA VAL A 68 -12.73 -12.35 5.52
C VAL A 68 -14.20 -12.71 5.63
N GLY A 69 -14.95 -12.10 6.56
CA GLY A 69 -16.39 -12.31 6.72
C GLY A 69 -17.20 -12.00 5.46
N TYR A 70 -16.85 -10.93 4.73
CA TYR A 70 -17.47 -10.59 3.44
C TYR A 70 -17.10 -11.59 2.35
N CYS A 71 -15.86 -12.08 2.32
CA CYS A 71 -15.45 -13.12 1.38
C CYS A 71 -16.24 -14.42 1.61
N LEU A 72 -16.38 -14.84 2.87
CA LEU A 72 -17.14 -16.04 3.23
C LEU A 72 -18.62 -15.89 2.91
N ASN A 73 -19.23 -14.73 3.17
CA ASN A 73 -20.64 -14.46 2.83
C ASN A 73 -20.93 -14.53 1.33
N LYS A 74 -19.94 -14.22 0.49
CA LYS A 74 -20.05 -14.38 -0.97
C LYS A 74 -19.85 -15.82 -1.46
N GLY A 75 -19.66 -16.77 -0.55
CA GLY A 75 -19.47 -18.19 -0.86
C GLY A 75 -18.01 -18.61 -1.02
N GLY A 76 -17.06 -17.78 -0.59
CA GLY A 76 -15.66 -18.21 -0.51
C GLY A 76 -15.45 -19.27 0.58
N THR A 77 -14.56 -20.23 0.34
CA THR A 77 -14.32 -21.37 1.25
C THR A 77 -12.95 -21.33 1.92
N ASP A 78 -11.96 -20.72 1.28
CA ASP A 78 -10.59 -20.55 1.77
C ASP A 78 -10.18 -19.07 1.90
N CYS A 79 -11.15 -18.24 2.32
CA CYS A 79 -10.96 -16.80 2.46
C CYS A 79 -9.84 -16.45 3.45
N ARG A 80 -8.82 -15.75 2.95
CA ARG A 80 -7.74 -15.19 3.77
C ARG A 80 -7.45 -13.77 3.36
N VAL A 81 -6.95 -12.97 4.31
CA VAL A 81 -6.45 -11.63 4.01
C VAL A 81 -5.23 -11.75 3.09
N VAL A 82 -5.33 -11.15 1.91
CA VAL A 82 -4.23 -11.15 0.92
C VAL A 82 -3.51 -9.81 0.88
N VAL A 83 -4.19 -8.72 1.25
CA VAL A 83 -3.57 -7.40 1.39
C VAL A 83 -4.34 -6.57 2.39
N TRP A 84 -3.61 -5.72 3.12
CA TRP A 84 -4.14 -4.73 4.04
C TRP A 84 -3.19 -3.54 4.05
N GLY A 85 -3.69 -2.39 4.49
CA GLY A 85 -2.93 -1.15 4.49
C GLY A 85 -3.64 -0.06 5.26
N ASP A 86 -2.98 1.09 5.42
CA ASP A 86 -3.53 2.26 6.07
C ASP A 86 -3.21 3.55 5.32
N ASN A 87 -4.21 4.43 5.21
CA ASN A 87 -4.09 5.72 4.51
C ASN A 87 -3.52 5.60 3.07
N GLU A 88 -3.69 4.44 2.46
CA GLU A 88 -3.16 4.10 1.14
C GLU A 88 -4.21 3.39 0.29
N CYS A 89 -3.83 3.03 -0.93
CA CYS A 89 -4.65 2.32 -1.90
C CYS A 89 -4.15 0.89 -2.09
N ALA A 90 -5.09 -0.04 -2.21
CA ALA A 90 -4.80 -1.44 -2.47
C ALA A 90 -5.54 -1.93 -3.71
N ALA A 91 -4.94 -2.91 -4.38
CA ALA A 91 -5.54 -3.59 -5.50
C ALA A 91 -5.33 -5.10 -5.42
N LEU A 92 -6.29 -5.83 -5.96
CA LEU A 92 -6.27 -7.27 -6.18
C LEU A 92 -6.42 -7.53 -7.68
N ALA A 93 -5.47 -8.27 -8.23
CA ALA A 93 -5.54 -8.80 -9.58
C ALA A 93 -5.60 -10.31 -9.54
N THR A 94 -6.34 -10.92 -10.47
CA THR A 94 -6.44 -12.38 -10.60
C THR A 94 -6.09 -12.80 -12.01
N SER A 95 -5.52 -14.00 -12.14
CA SER A 95 -5.28 -14.65 -13.42
C SER A 95 -5.62 -16.14 -13.36
N PRO A 96 -6.21 -16.71 -14.42
CA PRO A 96 -6.33 -18.16 -14.53
C PRO A 96 -4.95 -18.75 -14.80
N ASN A 97 -4.56 -19.77 -14.04
CA ASN A 97 -3.36 -20.53 -14.31
C ASN A 97 -3.59 -21.45 -15.52
N PRO A 98 -2.80 -21.33 -16.62
CA PRO A 98 -2.99 -22.13 -17.82
C PRO A 98 -2.68 -23.62 -17.63
N PHE A 99 -1.98 -24.01 -16.55
CA PHE A 99 -1.51 -25.39 -16.35
C PHE A 99 -2.41 -26.23 -15.46
N ASN A 100 -3.01 -25.64 -14.43
CA ASN A 100 -3.78 -26.38 -13.42
C ASN A 100 -5.18 -25.80 -13.16
N HIS A 101 -5.61 -24.84 -14.00
CA HIS A 101 -6.89 -24.13 -13.90
C HIS A 101 -7.15 -23.50 -12.51
N SER A 102 -6.13 -23.34 -11.68
CA SER A 102 -6.24 -22.67 -10.39
C SER A 102 -6.22 -21.17 -10.59
N LEU A 103 -6.91 -20.43 -9.71
CA LEU A 103 -6.83 -18.98 -9.70
C LEU A 103 -5.54 -18.53 -9.03
N MET A 104 -4.74 -17.80 -9.77
CA MET A 104 -3.61 -17.04 -9.24
C MET A 104 -4.10 -15.63 -8.91
N TRP A 105 -3.43 -15.01 -7.94
CA TRP A 105 -3.74 -13.64 -7.56
C TRP A 105 -2.45 -12.89 -7.27
N GLY A 106 -2.53 -11.58 -7.48
CA GLY A 106 -1.52 -10.61 -7.17
C GLY A 106 -2.15 -9.46 -6.40
N THR A 107 -1.37 -8.84 -5.53
CA THR A 107 -1.80 -7.71 -4.70
C THR A 107 -0.82 -6.57 -4.81
N GLY A 108 -1.32 -5.35 -4.70
CA GLY A 108 -0.48 -4.17 -4.71
C GLY A 108 -0.99 -3.16 -3.70
N VAL A 109 -0.04 -2.45 -3.09
CA VAL A 109 -0.32 -1.33 -2.19
C VAL A 109 0.52 -0.13 -2.62
N ALA A 110 -0.12 1.02 -2.73
CA ALA A 110 0.54 2.27 -3.12
C ALA A 110 -0.28 3.49 -2.69
N GLN A 111 0.31 4.69 -2.84
CA GLN A 111 -0.36 5.95 -2.52
C GLN A 111 -1.44 6.33 -3.55
N THR A 112 -1.40 5.76 -4.76
CA THR A 112 -2.39 5.98 -5.82
C THR A 112 -2.99 4.66 -6.27
N GLN A 113 -4.24 4.66 -6.77
CA GLN A 113 -4.89 3.43 -7.24
C GLN A 113 -4.14 2.84 -8.41
N LYS A 114 -3.71 3.69 -9.35
CA LYS A 114 -3.00 3.25 -10.56
C LYS A 114 -1.69 2.53 -10.25
N GLU A 115 -0.95 2.99 -9.25
CA GLU A 115 0.29 2.32 -8.83
C GLU A 115 -0.01 1.03 -8.07
N ALA A 116 -1.06 1.00 -7.24
CA ALA A 116 -1.49 -0.22 -6.57
C ALA A 116 -1.92 -1.30 -7.57
N GLU A 117 -2.69 -0.92 -8.60
CA GLU A 117 -3.06 -1.79 -9.72
C GLU A 117 -1.85 -2.31 -10.49
N THR A 118 -0.90 -1.42 -10.78
CA THR A 118 0.35 -1.80 -11.46
C THR A 118 1.11 -2.83 -10.64
N LYS A 119 1.28 -2.59 -9.33
CA LYS A 119 1.91 -3.55 -8.41
C LYS A 119 1.14 -4.86 -8.33
N ALA A 120 -0.20 -4.80 -8.27
CA ALA A 120 -1.04 -6.00 -8.24
C ALA A 120 -0.82 -6.85 -9.50
N ARG A 121 -0.80 -6.23 -10.69
CA ARG A 121 -0.54 -6.93 -11.96
C ARG A 121 0.88 -7.49 -12.05
N LEU A 122 1.88 -6.77 -11.53
CA LEU A 122 3.28 -7.21 -11.54
C LEU A 122 3.57 -8.32 -10.53
N SER A 123 2.80 -8.39 -9.43
CA SER A 123 2.97 -9.37 -8.36
C SER A 123 2.44 -10.76 -8.70
N THR A 124 1.75 -10.92 -9.83
CA THR A 124 1.23 -12.20 -10.30
C THR A 124 1.74 -12.51 -11.69
N SER A 125 2.02 -13.77 -11.94
CA SER A 125 2.40 -14.26 -13.25
C SER A 125 1.14 -14.40 -14.12
N PHE A 126 1.30 -14.25 -15.44
CA PHE A 126 0.26 -14.41 -16.46
C PHE A 126 -0.83 -13.33 -16.47
N ASN A 127 -0.71 -12.34 -17.37
CA ASN A 127 -1.77 -11.39 -17.81
C ASN A 127 -2.92 -11.13 -16.83
N ALA A 128 -2.61 -10.74 -15.59
CA ALA A 128 -3.65 -10.62 -14.58
C ALA A 128 -4.53 -9.39 -14.79
N THR A 129 -5.80 -9.59 -14.46
CA THR A 129 -6.85 -8.59 -14.52
C THR A 129 -7.11 -8.08 -13.12
N VAL A 130 -7.11 -6.76 -12.94
CA VAL A 130 -7.51 -6.14 -11.67
C VAL A 130 -9.01 -6.39 -11.48
N VAL A 131 -9.38 -7.02 -10.37
CA VAL A 131 -10.78 -7.30 -10.02
C VAL A 131 -11.29 -6.34 -8.95
N LEU A 132 -10.38 -5.68 -8.22
CA LEU A 132 -10.70 -4.72 -7.18
C LEU A 132 -9.53 -3.76 -6.99
N SER A 133 -9.81 -2.47 -6.93
CA SER A 133 -8.88 -1.41 -6.53
C SER A 133 -9.63 -0.32 -5.78
N PHE A 134 -9.06 0.17 -4.67
CA PHE A 134 -9.65 1.26 -3.88
C PHE A 134 -8.64 1.86 -2.91
N CYS A 135 -8.92 3.08 -2.46
CA CYS A 135 -8.17 3.75 -1.40
C CYS A 135 -8.93 3.72 -0.08
N SER A 136 -8.19 3.61 1.02
CA SER A 136 -8.75 3.60 2.38
C SER A 136 -9.53 4.88 2.71
N LEU A 137 -9.17 6.01 2.11
CA LEU A 137 -9.79 7.32 2.30
C LEU A 137 -10.73 7.74 1.15
N GLY A 138 -10.92 6.89 0.14
CA GLY A 138 -11.79 7.18 -1.01
C GLY A 138 -11.25 8.20 -2.02
N THR A 139 -10.17 8.93 -1.71
CA THR A 139 -9.51 9.87 -2.62
C THR A 139 -8.01 9.59 -2.73
N GLU A 140 -7.48 9.66 -3.94
CA GLU A 140 -6.04 9.64 -4.22
C GLU A 140 -5.43 10.96 -3.71
N HIS A 141 -4.26 10.92 -3.07
CA HIS A 141 -3.54 12.11 -2.60
C HIS A 141 -2.53 12.63 -3.62
#